data_AF-A0A6L6C714-F1
#
_entry.id   AF-A0A6L6C714-F1
#
_cell.length_a   1.000
_cell.length_b   1.000
_cell.length_c   1.000
_cell.angle_alpha   90.00
_cell.angle_beta   90.00
_cell.angle_gamma   90.00
#
_symmetry.space_group_name_H-M   'P 1'
#
loop_
_entity.id
_entity.type
_entity.pdbx_description
1 polymer ?
#
loop_
_entity_poly.entity_id
_entity_poly.type
_entity_poly.pdbx_seq_one_letter_code
_entity_poly.pdbx_strand_id
1 'polypeptide(L)'
;MQQFRLALAGVLTCGLLTFGATRGSAMQSSVAAPEECTAQSVVNGVNAAGSSRVVVVAAYGCEGSWAYLWADVNVGTETIGVTMVLKWRPDLNQWRPTDRSVTCVEGHLPETVYRQGCFSN
;
A
#
# COMPACT_ATOMS: atom_id res chain seq x y z
N MET A 1 -39.72 -23.72 67.01
CA MET A 1 -40.05 -22.29 67.06
C MET A 1 -38.75 -21.52 66.97
N GLN A 2 -38.69 -20.48 66.12
CA GLN A 2 -37.58 -19.53 65.93
C GLN A 2 -36.28 -20.18 65.40
N GLN A 3 -35.72 -19.85 64.24
CA GLN A 3 -35.52 -18.51 63.68
C GLN A 3 -35.42 -18.60 62.14
N PHE A 4 -36.47 -18.18 61.44
CA PHE A 4 -36.47 -17.95 59.99
C PHE A 4 -36.92 -16.52 59.79
N ARG A 5 -36.00 -15.61 59.50
CA ARG A 5 -36.22 -14.32 58.81
C ARG A 5 -34.93 -13.51 58.80
N LEU A 6 -34.74 -12.79 57.68
CA LEU A 6 -33.71 -11.80 57.37
C LEU A 6 -32.42 -12.45 56.84
N ALA A 7 -31.94 -12.21 55.61
CA ALA A 7 -31.97 -10.97 54.86
C ALA A 7 -32.12 -11.21 53.34
N LEU A 8 -33.19 -10.65 52.78
CA LEU A 8 -33.16 -10.07 51.45
C LEU A 8 -32.18 -8.89 51.46
N ALA A 9 -31.58 -8.61 50.30
CA ALA A 9 -30.73 -7.47 49.94
C ALA A 9 -29.22 -7.69 50.10
N GLY A 10 -28.57 -7.93 48.97
CA GLY A 10 -27.12 -7.77 48.84
C GLY A 10 -26.55 -8.53 47.65
N VAL A 11 -26.14 -7.79 46.62
CA VAL A 11 -25.23 -8.23 45.55
C VAL A 11 -25.89 -8.99 44.39
N LEU A 12 -26.74 -8.24 43.69
CA LEU A 12 -27.20 -8.48 42.34
C LEU A 12 -26.18 -7.82 41.38
N THR A 13 -24.96 -8.36 41.29
CA THR A 13 -23.91 -7.90 40.36
C THR A 13 -22.81 -8.97 40.24
N CYS A 14 -22.27 -9.16 39.03
CA CYS A 14 -21.13 -10.04 38.67
C CYS A 14 -21.44 -11.49 38.27
N GLY A 15 -22.19 -11.69 37.19
CA GLY A 15 -22.26 -12.99 36.50
C GLY A 15 -22.42 -12.93 34.98
N LEU A 16 -22.31 -11.75 34.36
CA LEU A 16 -22.27 -11.58 32.92
C LEU A 16 -20.85 -11.15 32.57
N LEU A 17 -20.06 -12.05 31.95
CA LEU A 17 -18.92 -11.80 31.06
C LEU A 17 -18.02 -13.05 31.00
N THR A 18 -18.50 -14.12 30.36
CA THR A 18 -17.62 -15.19 29.85
C THR A 18 -17.89 -15.43 28.38
N PHE A 19 -17.71 -14.38 27.57
CA PHE A 19 -17.37 -14.52 26.15
C PHE A 19 -15.89 -14.16 26.01
N GLY A 20 -15.04 -15.11 26.41
CA GLY A 20 -13.60 -15.03 26.21
C GLY A 20 -13.30 -15.18 24.73
N ALA A 21 -12.99 -14.05 24.11
CA ALA A 21 -12.60 -13.90 22.71
C ALA A 21 -11.57 -14.96 22.28
N THR A 22 -11.90 -15.73 21.24
CA THR A 22 -10.91 -16.38 20.39
C THR A 22 -10.05 -15.27 19.78
N ARG A 23 -8.83 -15.09 20.32
CA ARG A 23 -7.84 -14.19 19.76
C ARG A 23 -7.54 -14.68 18.34
N GLY A 24 -8.10 -14.00 17.34
CA GLY A 24 -7.67 -14.15 15.97
C GLY A 24 -6.17 -13.87 15.93
N SER A 25 -5.38 -14.87 15.55
CA SER A 25 -3.98 -14.69 15.25
C SER A 25 -3.89 -13.62 14.17
N ALA A 26 -3.45 -12.42 14.57
CA ALA A 26 -3.08 -11.39 13.61
C ALA A 26 -1.91 -11.97 12.81
N MET A 27 -2.23 -12.50 11.63
CA MET A 27 -1.26 -12.98 10.67
C MET A 27 -0.49 -11.73 10.25
N GLN A 28 0.71 -11.55 10.82
CA GLN A 28 1.61 -10.49 10.43
C GLN A 28 2.01 -10.77 8.99
N SER A 29 1.27 -10.19 8.04
CA SER A 29 1.62 -10.22 6.63
C SER A 29 2.87 -9.37 6.50
N SER A 30 4.04 -10.03 6.56
CA SER A 30 5.30 -9.41 6.20
C SER A 30 5.18 -9.07 4.72
N VAL A 31 4.72 -7.85 4.43
CA VAL A 31 4.78 -7.27 3.10
C VAL A 31 6.23 -7.41 2.67
N ALA A 32 6.48 -8.26 1.68
CA ALA A 32 7.83 -8.47 1.15
C ALA A 32 8.42 -7.10 0.83
N ALA A 33 9.65 -6.87 1.29
CA ALA A 33 10.36 -5.63 1.00
C ALA A 33 10.38 -5.43 -0.53
N PRO A 34 10.31 -4.17 -1.00
CA PRO A 34 10.52 -3.88 -2.41
C PRO A 34 11.81 -4.53 -2.90
N GLU A 35 11.79 -5.10 -4.10
CA GLU A 35 13.02 -5.45 -4.81
C GLU A 35 13.94 -4.22 -4.87
N GLU A 36 15.26 -4.45 -5.04
CA GLU A 36 16.22 -3.36 -5.19
C GLU A 36 15.73 -2.33 -6.21
N CYS A 37 15.59 -1.08 -5.76
CA CYS A 37 15.14 0.01 -6.61
C CYS A 37 16.23 0.33 -7.65
N THR A 38 16.10 -0.31 -8.81
CA THR A 38 16.92 -0.05 -9.99
C THR A 38 16.04 0.39 -11.15
N ALA A 39 16.59 1.19 -12.07
CA ALA A 39 15.89 1.55 -13.30
C ALA A 39 15.31 0.31 -14.00
N GLN A 40 16.09 -0.77 -14.06
CA GLN A 40 15.69 -2.02 -14.71
C GLN A 40 14.48 -2.68 -14.03
N SER A 41 14.45 -2.75 -12.69
CA SER A 41 13.31 -3.32 -11.95
C SER A 41 12.01 -2.55 -12.21
N VAL A 42 12.09 -1.21 -12.24
CA VAL A 42 10.94 -0.34 -12.49
C VAL A 42 10.47 -0.50 -13.94
N VAL A 43 11.39 -0.48 -14.89
CA VAL A 43 11.11 -0.71 -16.33
C VAL A 43 10.46 -2.07 -16.57
N ASN A 44 10.97 -3.13 -15.94
CA ASN A 44 10.40 -4.47 -16.05
C ASN A 44 8.96 -4.49 -15.54
N GLY A 45 8.69 -3.86 -14.39
CA GLY A 45 7.34 -3.77 -13.83
C GLY A 45 6.34 -2.99 -14.69
N VAL A 46 6.77 -1.86 -15.27
CA VAL A 46 5.97 -1.06 -16.22
C VAL A 46 5.67 -1.87 -17.47
N ASN A 47 6.70 -2.47 -18.07
CA ASN A 47 6.55 -3.26 -19.28
C ASN A 47 5.64 -4.49 -19.05
N ALA A 48 5.73 -5.12 -17.89
CA ALA A 48 4.87 -6.22 -17.49
C ALA A 48 3.42 -5.79 -17.19
N ALA A 49 3.14 -4.48 -17.05
CA ALA A 49 1.79 -3.95 -16.86
C ALA A 49 1.02 -3.84 -18.19
N GLY A 50 1.74 -3.88 -19.32
CA GLY A 50 1.15 -4.02 -20.66
C GLY A 50 0.46 -2.77 -21.21
N SER A 51 0.43 -1.66 -20.47
CA SER A 51 -0.16 -0.39 -20.93
C SER A 51 0.74 0.38 -21.89
N SER A 52 2.07 0.18 -21.79
CA SER A 52 3.07 0.87 -22.61
C SER A 52 4.42 0.14 -22.49
N ARG A 53 5.34 0.41 -23.43
CA ARG A 53 6.71 -0.12 -23.39
C ARG A 53 7.69 1.02 -23.16
N VAL A 54 8.46 0.97 -22.07
CA VAL A 54 9.54 1.93 -21.80
C VAL A 54 10.67 1.74 -22.80
N VAL A 55 11.12 2.85 -23.38
CA VAL A 55 12.18 2.91 -24.39
C VAL A 55 13.42 3.62 -23.84
N VAL A 56 13.22 4.75 -23.16
CA VAL A 56 14.28 5.56 -22.55
C VAL A 56 13.88 5.91 -21.13
N VAL A 57 14.82 5.82 -20.18
CA VAL A 57 14.64 6.29 -18.80
C VAL A 57 15.40 7.61 -18.64
N ALA A 58 14.68 8.67 -18.29
CA ALA A 58 15.28 9.97 -18.01
C ALA A 58 15.65 10.11 -16.53
N ALA A 59 14.75 9.70 -15.63
CA ALA A 59 14.98 9.71 -14.19
C ALA A 59 14.07 8.69 -13.49
N TYR A 60 14.51 8.22 -12.33
CA TYR A 60 13.71 7.36 -11.47
C TYR A 60 14.15 7.55 -10.02
N GLY A 61 13.30 7.13 -9.09
CA GLY A 61 13.65 7.03 -7.68
C GLY A 61 12.57 6.29 -6.92
N CYS A 62 12.95 5.66 -5.81
CA CYS A 62 12.01 4.97 -4.94
C CYS A 62 12.17 5.43 -3.50
N GLU A 63 11.06 5.43 -2.77
CA GLU A 63 11.01 5.69 -1.35
C GLU A 63 9.97 4.77 -0.71
N GLY A 64 10.44 3.83 0.12
CA GLY A 64 9.60 2.75 0.65
C GLY A 64 8.94 1.94 -0.48
N SER A 65 7.62 1.75 -0.40
CA SER A 65 6.84 1.00 -1.40
C SER A 65 6.43 1.82 -2.63
N TRP A 66 6.97 3.02 -2.81
CA TRP A 66 6.58 3.96 -3.85
C TRP A 66 7.77 4.32 -4.74
N ALA A 67 7.51 4.62 -5.99
CA ALA A 67 8.51 5.09 -6.94
C ALA A 67 7.93 6.12 -7.92
N TYR A 68 8.82 6.90 -8.51
CA TYR A 68 8.52 7.69 -9.71
C TYR A 68 9.41 7.22 -10.87
N LEU A 69 8.91 7.41 -12.09
CA LEU A 69 9.65 7.16 -13.32
C LEU A 69 9.34 8.26 -14.33
N TRP A 70 10.39 8.89 -14.86
CA TRP A 70 10.33 9.75 -16.04
C TRP A 70 10.95 8.97 -17.20
N ALA A 71 10.17 8.75 -18.24
CA ALA A 71 10.57 7.88 -19.33
C ALA A 71 9.87 8.24 -20.64
N ASP A 72 10.50 7.90 -21.75
CA ASP A 72 9.82 7.80 -23.03
C ASP A 72 9.22 6.40 -23.17
N VAL A 73 7.94 6.34 -23.52
CA VAL A 73 7.22 5.08 -23.72
C VAL A 73 6.60 5.01 -25.11
N ASN A 74 6.55 3.81 -25.67
CA ASN A 74 5.78 3.54 -26.87
C ASN A 74 4.32 3.27 -26.52
N VAL A 75 3.43 4.02 -27.18
CA VAL A 75 1.98 3.83 -27.16
C VAL A 75 1.51 3.72 -28.61
N GLY A 76 1.22 2.50 -29.06
CA GLY A 76 0.98 2.24 -30.48
C GLY A 76 2.23 2.53 -31.33
N THR A 77 2.12 3.48 -32.26
CA THR A 77 3.22 3.91 -33.15
C THR A 77 3.96 5.15 -32.67
N GLU A 78 3.53 5.74 -31.56
CA GLU A 78 4.09 6.99 -31.03
C GLU A 78 5.00 6.73 -29.84
N THR A 79 6.05 7.54 -29.73
CA THR A 79 6.90 7.62 -28.54
C THR A 79 6.60 8.93 -27.84
N ILE A 80 6.20 8.85 -26.58
CA ILE A 80 5.84 10.01 -25.76
C ILE A 80 6.61 10.01 -24.44
N GLY A 81 7.01 11.19 -23.99
CA GLY A 81 7.55 11.39 -22.64
C GLY A 81 6.41 11.31 -21.61
N VAL A 82 6.62 10.55 -20.55
CA VAL A 82 5.66 10.38 -19.47
C VAL A 82 6.33 10.41 -18.10
N THR A 83 5.57 10.95 -17.14
CA THR A 83 5.83 10.83 -15.72
C THR A 83 4.85 9.83 -15.09
N MET A 84 5.37 8.80 -14.44
CA MET A 84 4.60 7.75 -13.76
C MET A 84 4.88 7.74 -12.26
N VAL A 85 3.83 7.51 -11.47
CA VAL A 85 3.92 7.08 -10.06
C VAL A 85 3.68 5.58 -10.02
N LEU A 86 4.50 4.85 -9.27
CA LEU A 86 4.42 3.40 -9.14
C LEU A 86 4.34 2.97 -7.69
N LYS A 87 3.65 1.86 -7.46
CA LYS A 87 3.60 1.17 -6.18
C LYS A 87 4.19 -0.22 -6.30
N TRP A 88 4.99 -0.62 -5.33
CA TRP A 88 5.45 -2.00 -5.22
C TRP A 88 4.27 -2.93 -4.94
N ARG A 89 4.18 -4.01 -5.72
CA ARG A 89 3.19 -5.06 -5.56
C ARG A 89 3.89 -6.33 -5.08
N PRO A 90 3.90 -6.61 -3.76
CA PRO A 90 4.60 -7.77 -3.20
C PRO A 90 3.98 -9.09 -3.68
N ASP A 91 2.68 -9.09 -3.99
CA ASP A 91 1.94 -10.24 -4.54
C ASP A 91 2.39 -10.62 -5.94
N LEU A 92 3.01 -9.69 -6.67
CA LEU A 92 3.49 -9.89 -8.04
C LEU A 92 4.99 -9.71 -8.18
N ASN A 93 5.70 -9.41 -7.08
CA ASN A 93 7.11 -9.03 -7.05
C ASN A 93 7.49 -8.03 -8.16
N GLN A 94 6.74 -6.92 -8.28
CA GLN A 94 7.02 -5.93 -9.32
C GLN A 94 6.46 -4.53 -8.98
N TRP A 95 7.04 -3.52 -9.61
CA TRP A 95 6.50 -2.15 -9.62
C TRP A 95 5.29 -2.06 -10.57
N ARG A 96 4.22 -1.41 -10.13
CA ARG A 96 3.03 -1.18 -10.97
C ARG A 96 2.68 0.31 -11.07
N PRO A 97 2.41 0.83 -12.28
CA PRO A 97 1.84 2.16 -12.44
C PRO A 97 0.56 2.32 -11.62
N THR A 98 0.38 3.49 -11.04
CA THR A 98 -0.85 3.88 -10.33
C THR A 98 -1.56 5.02 -11.03
N ASP A 99 -2.87 5.11 -10.84
CA ASP A 99 -3.64 6.27 -11.30
C ASP A 99 -3.24 7.52 -10.49
N ARG A 100 -2.61 8.49 -11.17
CA ARG A 100 -2.17 9.75 -10.57
C ARG A 100 -3.36 10.60 -10.10
N SER A 101 -4.54 10.50 -10.71
CA SER A 101 -5.73 11.26 -10.27
C SER A 101 -6.20 10.84 -8.88
N VAL A 102 -5.89 9.61 -8.47
CA VAL A 102 -6.22 9.07 -7.14
C VAL A 102 -5.03 9.14 -6.19
N THR A 103 -3.81 8.95 -6.71
CA THR A 103 -2.61 8.75 -5.89
C THR A 103 -1.87 10.06 -5.61
N CYS A 104 -1.96 11.05 -6.49
CA CYS A 104 -1.32 12.35 -6.32
C CYS A 104 -2.14 13.28 -5.42
N VAL A 105 -2.29 12.87 -4.17
CA VAL A 105 -2.88 13.66 -3.09
C VAL A 105 -1.79 13.91 -2.05
N GLU A 106 -1.73 15.16 -1.55
CA GLU A 106 -0.76 15.53 -0.53
C GLU A 106 -0.86 14.60 0.70
N GLY A 107 0.28 14.15 1.21
CA GLY A 107 0.36 13.24 2.36
C GLY A 107 0.10 11.76 2.06
N HIS A 108 -0.34 11.37 0.84
CA HIS A 108 -0.52 9.96 0.48
C HIS A 108 0.77 9.28 -0.02
N LEU A 109 1.71 10.09 -0.53
CA LEU A 109 2.98 9.65 -1.09
C LEU A 109 4.14 10.21 -0.25
N PRO A 110 5.29 9.51 -0.19
CA PRO A 110 6.52 10.09 0.32
C PRO A 110 6.87 11.37 -0.44
N GLU A 111 7.42 12.38 0.25
CA GLU A 111 7.56 13.73 -0.30
C GLU A 111 8.34 13.75 -1.62
N THR A 112 9.43 12.98 -1.72
CA THR A 112 10.22 12.88 -2.95
C THR A 112 9.38 12.35 -4.11
N VAL A 113 8.64 11.26 -3.89
CA VAL A 113 7.80 10.65 -4.92
C VAL A 113 6.64 11.57 -5.30
N TYR A 114 6.05 12.27 -4.33
CA TYR A 114 5.00 13.26 -4.59
C TYR A 114 5.51 14.38 -5.48
N ARG A 115 6.63 15.03 -5.11
CA ARG A 115 7.19 16.15 -5.88
C ARG A 115 7.58 15.74 -7.30
N GLN A 116 8.31 14.63 -7.44
CA GLN A 116 8.85 14.21 -8.73
C GLN A 116 7.80 13.51 -9.61
N GLY A 117 6.90 12.72 -9.01
CA GLY A 117 5.93 11.90 -9.74
C GLY A 117 4.59 12.59 -10.02
N CYS A 118 4.20 13.60 -9.23
CA CYS A 118 2.89 14.23 -9.37
C CYS A 118 2.91 15.58 -10.10
N PHE A 119 4.03 16.31 -10.06
CA PHE A 119 4.17 17.65 -10.64
C PHE A 119 5.06 17.72 -11.88
N SER A 120 5.50 16.57 -12.40
CA SER A 120 6.23 16.49 -13.67
C SER A 120 5.29 16.11 -14.82
N ASN A 121 5.59 16.64 -16.01
CA ASN A 121 5.01 16.28 -17.30
C ASN A 121 6.04 15.47 -18.06
#